data_AF-A0AAE3LJ47-F1
#
_entry.id   AF-A0AAE3LJ47-F1
#
_cell.length_a   1.000
_cell.length_b   1.000
_cell.length_c   1.000
_cell.angle_alpha   90.00
_cell.angle_beta   90.00
_cell.angle_gamma   90.00
#
_symmetry.space_group_name_H-M   'P 1'
#
loop_
_entity.id
_entity.type
_entity.pdbx_description
1 polymer ?
#
loop_
_entity_poly.entity_id
_entity_poly.type
_entity_poly.pdbx_seq_one_letter_code
_entity_poly.pdbx_strand_id
1 'polypeptide(L)'
;MTRNNPIISRRNVLRTATGAVLVSVAGCLTDDGDSGTGSPDGQGPLQRAAVEGTTLVVELSPDADVDQVNLIQPNGELFGTRDVAAGAQQVSFEIGTAYDPGEYRVVALKGEETVTESTTDIVPEIQIQDVGLYRNNPDKPWDEVYGDTETDRKKNGEAFVTVENVGSGPDAVVELLFSGDVPNPIEDPRGGGIYGAEQVVIAPGETIDLFSSSFPFGTETENGMGCSPDGNSGQFTVTVETRVEGNRISKSYEVQYSGSDDMTDCEVTITET
;
A
#
# COMPACT_ATOMS: atom_id res chain seq x y z
N MET A 1 22.64 -50.43 -6.88
CA MET A 1 21.58 -51.30 -6.33
C MET A 1 20.86 -50.52 -5.24
N THR A 2 19.52 -50.62 -5.24
CA THR A 2 18.53 -50.22 -4.22
C THR A 2 18.36 -48.74 -3.83
N ARG A 3 17.27 -48.19 -4.39
CA ARG A 3 16.48 -47.00 -3.99
C ARG A 3 15.97 -47.11 -2.54
N ASN A 4 15.68 -45.95 -1.94
CA ASN A 4 14.50 -45.79 -1.07
C ASN A 4 14.00 -44.33 -1.15
N ASN A 5 13.04 -44.09 -2.04
CA ASN A 5 12.15 -42.92 -1.98
C ASN A 5 10.95 -43.30 -1.10
N PRO A 6 10.56 -42.51 -0.09
CA PRO A 6 9.27 -42.68 0.56
C PRO A 6 8.16 -42.19 -0.38
N ILE A 7 7.38 -43.15 -0.85
CA ILE A 7 6.15 -42.95 -1.63
C ILE A 7 5.06 -42.56 -0.63
N ILE A 8 4.71 -41.27 -0.55
CA ILE A 8 3.54 -40.85 0.23
C ILE A 8 2.28 -41.13 -0.60
N SER A 9 1.45 -41.98 0.00
CA SER A 9 0.24 -42.61 -0.52
C SER A 9 -0.87 -41.59 -0.82
N ARG A 10 -1.34 -41.57 -2.07
CA ARG A 10 -2.61 -40.96 -2.47
C ARG A 10 -3.76 -41.92 -2.15
N ARG A 11 -4.69 -41.53 -1.27
CA ARG A 11 -6.02 -42.15 -1.18
C ARG A 11 -7.09 -41.16 -0.69
N ASN A 12 -7.96 -40.81 -1.63
CA ASN A 12 -9.42 -40.72 -1.57
C ASN A 12 -10.10 -40.28 -0.26
N VAL A 13 -10.83 -39.16 -0.31
CA VAL A 13 -12.29 -39.15 -0.05
C VAL A 13 -12.97 -38.08 -0.91
N LEU A 14 -13.74 -38.54 -1.91
CA LEU A 14 -14.81 -37.79 -2.58
C LEU A 14 -16.10 -37.97 -1.76
N ARG A 15 -16.63 -36.88 -1.19
CA ARG A 15 -17.98 -36.72 -0.61
C ARG A 15 -18.21 -35.21 -0.43
N THR A 16 -19.31 -34.54 -0.75
CA THR A 16 -20.59 -34.81 -1.40
C THR A 16 -21.15 -33.42 -1.70
N ALA A 17 -21.78 -33.22 -2.86
CA ALA A 17 -22.51 -32.00 -3.17
C ALA A 17 -23.77 -31.86 -2.30
N THR A 18 -23.99 -30.69 -1.72
CA THR A 18 -25.30 -30.26 -1.21
C THR A 18 -25.57 -28.86 -1.74
N GLY A 19 -26.69 -28.76 -2.46
CA GLY A 19 -27.09 -27.58 -3.20
C GLY A 19 -27.78 -26.52 -2.35
N ALA A 20 -27.69 -25.31 -2.91
CA ALA A 20 -28.69 -24.25 -3.04
C ALA A 20 -29.50 -23.81 -1.81
N VAL A 21 -29.28 -22.54 -1.42
CA VAL A 21 -30.37 -21.57 -1.34
C VAL A 21 -29.88 -20.26 -1.98
N LEU A 22 -30.38 -19.96 -3.17
CA LEU A 22 -30.36 -18.62 -3.74
C LEU A 22 -31.48 -17.84 -3.06
N VAL A 23 -31.14 -16.80 -2.29
CA VAL A 23 -32.12 -15.83 -1.80
C VAL A 23 -32.25 -14.75 -2.86
N SER A 24 -33.28 -14.87 -3.69
CA SER A 24 -33.72 -13.81 -4.61
C SER A 24 -34.46 -12.74 -3.82
N VAL A 25 -33.78 -11.63 -3.50
CA VAL A 25 -34.44 -10.42 -2.98
C VAL A 25 -35.03 -9.67 -4.17
N ALA A 26 -36.35 -9.76 -4.33
CA ALA A 26 -37.10 -8.88 -5.21
C ALA A 26 -37.38 -7.58 -4.44
N GLY A 27 -36.79 -6.48 -4.90
CA GLY A 27 -37.10 -5.13 -4.45
C GLY A 27 -37.39 -4.25 -5.66
N CYS A 28 -38.62 -4.29 -6.14
CA CYS A 28 -39.14 -3.20 -6.97
C CYS A 28 -39.48 -2.03 -6.05
N LEU A 29 -38.74 -0.93 -6.16
CA LEU A 29 -39.27 0.39 -5.85
C LEU A 29 -38.90 1.31 -7.01
N THR A 30 -39.91 1.76 -7.74
CA THR A 30 -39.85 2.84 -8.72
C THR A 30 -40.41 4.09 -8.05
N ASP A 31 -39.65 5.19 -7.99
CA ASP A 31 -39.96 6.46 -8.68
C ASP A 31 -39.03 7.60 -8.16
N ASP A 32 -38.37 8.20 -9.14
CA ASP A 32 -37.79 9.55 -9.28
C ASP A 32 -37.27 10.36 -8.09
N GLY A 33 -35.96 10.59 -8.12
CA GLY A 33 -35.24 11.63 -7.38
C GLY A 33 -33.90 11.94 -8.05
N ASP A 34 -33.93 12.88 -9.01
CA ASP A 34 -32.77 13.49 -9.66
C ASP A 34 -31.75 14.01 -8.63
N SER A 35 -30.56 13.40 -8.60
CA SER A 35 -29.35 13.96 -7.99
C SER A 35 -28.13 13.22 -8.55
N GLY A 36 -27.40 13.92 -9.42
CA GLY A 36 -26.31 13.38 -10.21
C GLY A 36 -25.14 12.83 -9.38
N THR A 37 -24.68 11.65 -9.79
CA THR A 37 -23.31 11.14 -9.63
C THR A 37 -23.02 10.27 -10.84
N GLY A 38 -21.97 10.61 -11.60
CA GLY A 38 -21.62 9.91 -12.83
C GLY A 38 -21.17 8.47 -12.54
N SER A 39 -21.97 7.50 -12.95
CA SER A 39 -21.51 6.13 -13.23
C SER A 39 -21.21 6.05 -14.73
N PRO A 40 -20.08 5.47 -15.17
CA PRO A 40 -19.93 5.14 -16.58
C PRO A 40 -20.88 3.99 -16.87
N ASP A 41 -22.02 4.28 -17.50
CA ASP A 41 -22.84 3.26 -18.15
C ASP A 41 -21.95 2.55 -19.19
N GLY A 42 -21.52 1.32 -18.86
CA GLY A 42 -20.62 0.46 -19.64
C GLY A 42 -21.23 -0.07 -20.95
N GLN A 43 -21.71 0.83 -21.80
CA GLN A 43 -22.31 0.54 -23.10
C GLN A 43 -21.51 1.16 -24.25
N GLY A 44 -20.37 1.80 -23.96
CA GLY A 44 -19.45 2.40 -24.93
C GLY A 44 -18.22 1.55 -25.25
N PRO A 45 -17.38 1.99 -26.21
CA PRO A 45 -16.11 1.33 -26.55
C PRO A 45 -15.11 1.24 -25.38
N LEU A 46 -15.16 2.19 -24.44
CA LEU A 46 -14.40 2.18 -23.19
C LEU A 46 -15.22 1.47 -22.11
N GLN A 47 -14.71 0.36 -21.56
CA GLN A 47 -15.39 -0.44 -20.55
C GLN A 47 -14.95 -0.07 -19.13
N ARG A 48 -13.64 0.14 -18.94
CA ARG A 48 -13.06 0.46 -17.64
C ARG A 48 -11.73 1.19 -17.82
N ALA A 49 -11.44 2.11 -16.91
CA ALA A 49 -10.11 2.69 -16.74
C ALA A 49 -9.75 2.67 -15.26
N ALA A 50 -8.75 1.88 -14.88
CA ALA A 50 -8.33 1.72 -13.49
C ALA A 50 -6.82 1.52 -13.40
N VAL A 51 -6.23 1.93 -12.29
CA VAL A 51 -4.81 1.67 -12.03
C VAL A 51 -4.62 0.29 -11.45
N GLU A 52 -3.67 -0.46 -12.02
CA GLU A 52 -3.20 -1.74 -11.51
C GLU A 52 -1.68 -1.61 -11.26
N GLY A 53 -1.27 -1.70 -9.98
CA GLY A 53 0.11 -1.40 -9.62
C GLY A 53 0.45 0.06 -9.91
N THR A 54 1.37 0.29 -10.86
CA THR A 54 1.80 1.62 -11.31
C THR A 54 1.37 1.95 -12.74
N THR A 55 0.39 1.22 -13.26
CA THR A 55 -0.01 1.26 -14.65
C THR A 55 -1.50 1.54 -14.75
N LEU A 56 -1.90 2.59 -15.49
CA LEU A 56 -3.30 2.77 -15.85
C LEU A 56 -3.65 1.77 -16.96
N VAL A 57 -4.60 0.92 -16.67
CA VAL A 57 -5.17 -0.06 -17.58
C VAL A 57 -6.51 0.45 -18.09
N VAL A 58 -6.65 0.52 -19.42
CA VAL A 58 -7.91 0.85 -20.09
C VAL A 58 -8.42 -0.39 -20.81
N GLU A 59 -9.58 -0.88 -20.39
CA GLU A 59 -10.28 -2.00 -21.00
C GLU A 59 -11.23 -1.51 -22.09
N LEU A 60 -11.18 -2.16 -23.25
CA LEU A 60 -11.96 -1.85 -24.43
C LEU A 60 -12.99 -2.95 -24.69
N SER A 61 -14.13 -2.56 -25.27
CA SER A 61 -15.11 -3.52 -25.79
C SER A 61 -14.47 -4.40 -26.88
N PRO A 62 -14.79 -5.70 -26.96
CA PRO A 62 -14.30 -6.57 -28.05
C PRO A 62 -14.66 -6.07 -29.46
N ASP A 63 -15.76 -5.32 -29.56
CA ASP A 63 -16.27 -4.73 -30.80
C ASP A 63 -15.93 -3.23 -30.91
N ALA A 64 -14.98 -2.73 -30.11
CA ALA A 64 -14.54 -1.34 -30.17
C ALA A 64 -13.87 -1.03 -31.51
N ASP A 65 -14.46 -0.10 -32.25
CA ASP A 65 -13.94 0.43 -33.51
C ASP A 65 -13.18 1.74 -33.22
N VAL A 66 -12.03 1.59 -32.57
CA VAL A 66 -11.16 2.65 -32.06
C VAL A 66 -9.74 2.34 -32.53
N ASP A 67 -9.05 3.35 -33.08
CA ASP A 67 -7.67 3.21 -33.57
C ASP A 67 -6.64 3.72 -32.55
N GLN A 68 -7.06 4.56 -31.61
CA GLN A 68 -6.17 5.24 -30.67
C GLN A 68 -6.87 5.59 -29.35
N VAL A 69 -6.12 5.55 -28.26
CA VAL A 69 -6.53 6.07 -26.94
C VAL A 69 -5.52 7.12 -26.48
N ASN A 70 -6.03 8.28 -26.09
CA ASN A 70 -5.27 9.35 -25.47
C ASN A 70 -5.58 9.43 -23.98
N LEU A 71 -4.55 9.61 -23.17
CA LEU A 71 -4.65 9.91 -21.75
C LEU A 71 -4.28 11.37 -21.55
N ILE A 72 -5.18 12.14 -20.97
CA ILE A 72 -5.02 13.57 -20.67
C ILE A 72 -4.95 13.72 -19.15
N GLN A 73 -3.93 14.41 -18.66
CA GLN A 73 -3.70 14.61 -17.23
C GLN A 73 -4.56 15.76 -16.66
N PRO A 74 -4.64 15.92 -15.33
CA PRO A 74 -5.57 16.88 -14.71
C PRO A 74 -5.40 18.33 -15.17
N ASN A 75 -4.17 18.72 -15.55
CA ASN A 75 -3.88 20.06 -16.06
C ASN A 75 -4.37 20.30 -17.52
N GLY A 76 -4.93 19.29 -18.18
CA GLY A 76 -5.45 19.33 -19.54
C GLY A 76 -4.42 18.99 -20.63
N GLU A 77 -3.17 18.73 -20.29
CA GLU A 77 -2.13 18.31 -21.23
C GLU A 77 -2.20 16.81 -21.54
N LEU A 78 -1.69 16.42 -22.70
CA LEU A 78 -1.60 15.02 -23.10
C LEU A 78 -0.51 14.32 -22.28
N PHE A 79 -0.91 13.35 -21.45
CA PHE A 79 0.02 12.46 -20.76
C PHE A 79 0.66 11.48 -21.75
N GLY A 80 -0.15 10.89 -22.63
CA GLY A 80 0.35 9.99 -23.65
C GLY A 80 -0.72 9.43 -24.58
N THR A 81 -0.24 8.71 -25.59
CA THR A 81 -1.06 8.12 -26.65
C THR A 81 -0.72 6.64 -26.81
N ARG A 82 -1.73 5.82 -27.09
CA ARG A 82 -1.60 4.40 -27.43
C ARG A 82 -2.42 4.07 -28.67
N ASP A 83 -1.77 3.46 -29.64
CA ASP A 83 -2.47 2.89 -30.79
C ASP A 83 -3.17 1.59 -30.37
N VAL A 84 -4.39 1.40 -30.88
CA VAL A 84 -5.21 0.23 -30.62
C VAL A 84 -5.11 -0.69 -31.82
N ALA A 85 -4.46 -1.84 -31.63
CA ALA A 85 -4.42 -2.87 -32.69
C ALA A 85 -5.80 -3.49 -32.87
N ALA A 86 -6.11 -3.94 -34.09
CA ALA A 86 -7.37 -4.63 -34.38
C ALA A 86 -7.58 -5.84 -33.44
N GLY A 87 -8.70 -5.83 -32.71
CA GLY A 87 -9.05 -6.88 -31.73
C GLY A 87 -8.37 -6.74 -30.37
N ALA A 88 -7.61 -5.67 -30.11
CA ALA A 88 -7.08 -5.37 -28.80
C ALA A 88 -8.23 -4.99 -27.84
N GLN A 89 -8.20 -5.58 -26.64
CA GLN A 89 -9.21 -5.33 -25.60
C GLN A 89 -8.65 -4.52 -24.43
N GLN A 90 -7.37 -4.12 -24.52
CA GLN A 90 -6.69 -3.43 -23.45
C GLN A 90 -5.57 -2.57 -24.02
N VAL A 91 -5.39 -1.38 -23.46
CA VAL A 91 -4.19 -0.56 -23.60
C VAL A 91 -3.71 -0.11 -22.23
N SER A 92 -2.41 0.16 -22.10
CA SER A 92 -1.81 0.53 -20.82
C SER A 92 -0.93 1.77 -20.90
N PHE A 93 -0.93 2.55 -19.83
CA PHE A 93 -0.08 3.72 -19.63
C PHE A 93 0.71 3.54 -18.33
N GLU A 94 2.04 3.57 -18.42
CA GLU A 94 2.90 3.56 -17.23
C GLU A 94 2.85 4.95 -16.59
N ILE A 95 2.17 5.06 -15.45
CA ILE A 95 2.04 6.32 -14.70
C ILE A 95 3.13 6.46 -13.63
N GLY A 96 3.66 5.34 -13.13
CA GLY A 96 4.70 5.34 -12.10
C GLY A 96 4.20 5.99 -10.80
N THR A 97 5.10 6.70 -10.12
CA THR A 97 4.83 7.47 -8.88
C THR A 97 5.27 8.93 -9.00
N ALA A 98 5.40 9.41 -10.24
CA ALA A 98 5.78 10.78 -10.58
C ALA A 98 4.76 11.32 -11.59
N TYR A 99 3.53 11.52 -11.10
CA TYR A 99 2.40 11.99 -11.87
C TYR A 99 1.66 13.09 -11.09
N ASP A 100 0.86 13.88 -11.79
CA ASP A 100 0.01 14.91 -11.17
C ASP A 100 -1.30 14.25 -10.71
N PRO A 101 -1.60 14.16 -9.40
CA PRO A 101 -2.82 13.51 -8.95
C PRO A 101 -4.07 14.32 -9.32
N GLY A 102 -5.17 13.60 -9.56
CA GLY A 102 -6.47 14.19 -9.87
C GLY A 102 -7.26 13.42 -10.92
N GLU A 103 -8.22 14.09 -11.56
CA GLU A 103 -9.05 13.50 -12.60
C GLU A 103 -8.28 13.42 -13.93
N TYR A 104 -8.06 12.20 -14.42
CA TYR A 104 -7.54 11.93 -15.75
C TYR A 104 -8.68 11.69 -16.73
N ARG A 105 -8.51 12.12 -17.98
CA ARG A 105 -9.46 11.86 -19.06
C ARG A 105 -8.88 10.85 -20.04
N VAL A 106 -9.64 9.80 -20.30
CA VAL A 106 -9.36 8.77 -21.31
C VAL A 106 -10.23 9.05 -22.52
N VAL A 107 -9.60 9.32 -23.67
CA VAL A 107 -10.29 9.70 -24.90
C VAL A 107 -10.01 8.65 -25.97
N ALA A 108 -11.03 7.96 -26.43
CA ALA A 108 -10.95 6.99 -27.52
C ALA A 108 -11.26 7.66 -28.86
N LEU A 109 -10.37 7.45 -29.84
CA LEU A 109 -10.39 8.11 -31.14
C LEU A 109 -10.46 7.09 -32.27
N LYS A 110 -11.16 7.46 -33.34
CA LYS A 110 -11.11 6.80 -34.65
C LYS A 110 -10.64 7.82 -35.68
N GLY A 111 -9.43 7.62 -36.22
CA GLY A 111 -8.72 8.71 -36.89
C GLY A 111 -8.55 9.94 -35.98
N GLU A 112 -9.13 11.08 -36.39
CA GLU A 112 -9.10 12.34 -35.62
C GLU A 112 -10.41 12.60 -34.83
N GLU A 113 -11.40 11.72 -34.94
CA GLU A 113 -12.71 11.91 -34.33
C GLU A 113 -12.80 11.23 -32.96
N THR A 114 -13.27 11.97 -31.96
CA THR A 114 -13.60 11.40 -30.65
C THR A 114 -14.83 10.51 -30.73
N VAL A 115 -14.65 9.24 -30.43
CA VAL A 115 -15.73 8.25 -30.38
C VAL A 115 -16.39 8.27 -29.00
N THR A 116 -15.57 8.29 -27.94
CA THR A 116 -16.04 8.34 -26.55
C THR A 116 -14.94 8.88 -25.64
N GLU A 117 -15.34 9.36 -24.47
CA GLU A 117 -14.44 9.75 -23.40
C GLU A 117 -14.98 9.27 -22.05
N SER A 118 -14.07 8.99 -21.13
CA SER A 118 -14.37 8.69 -19.73
C SER A 118 -13.37 9.38 -18.83
N THR A 119 -13.71 9.56 -17.56
CA THR A 119 -12.79 10.09 -16.56
C THR A 119 -12.44 9.02 -15.52
N THR A 120 -11.28 9.15 -14.89
CA THR A 120 -10.84 8.30 -13.79
C THR A 120 -9.97 9.12 -12.85
N ASP A 121 -10.28 9.09 -11.56
CA ASP A 121 -9.45 9.75 -10.56
C ASP A 121 -8.23 8.90 -10.25
N ILE A 122 -7.06 9.51 -10.27
CA ILE A 122 -5.78 8.90 -9.88
C ILE A 122 -5.22 9.75 -8.75
N VAL A 123 -5.59 9.42 -7.51
CA VAL A 123 -5.16 10.14 -6.31
C VAL A 123 -4.71 9.10 -5.28
N PRO A 124 -3.47 9.16 -4.77
CA PRO A 124 -3.04 8.29 -3.70
C PRO A 124 -3.61 8.76 -2.36
N GLU A 125 -3.84 7.82 -1.44
CA GLU A 125 -4.22 8.16 -0.07
C GLU A 125 -3.56 7.17 0.88
N ILE A 126 -2.38 7.53 1.37
CA ILE A 126 -1.59 6.69 2.27
C ILE A 126 -2.00 6.95 3.73
N GLN A 127 -2.28 5.88 4.46
CA GLN A 127 -2.63 5.92 5.88
C GLN A 127 -1.68 5.03 6.70
N ILE A 128 -1.33 5.49 7.90
CA ILE A 128 -0.59 4.68 8.88
C ILE A 128 -1.62 3.86 9.68
N GLN A 129 -1.57 2.55 9.52
CA GLN A 129 -2.49 1.63 10.20
C GLN A 129 -1.96 1.23 11.56
N ASP A 130 -0.71 0.78 11.62
CA ASP A 130 -0.14 0.19 12.83
C ASP A 130 1.37 0.45 12.95
N VAL A 131 1.90 0.31 14.17
CA VAL A 131 3.33 0.37 14.47
C VAL A 131 3.67 -0.74 15.45
N GLY A 132 4.80 -1.39 15.25
CA GLY A 132 5.22 -2.46 16.15
C GLY A 132 6.70 -2.71 16.17
N LEU A 133 7.12 -3.44 17.20
CA LEU A 133 8.51 -3.83 17.44
C LEU A 133 8.65 -5.35 17.38
N TYR A 134 9.85 -5.84 17.15
CA TYR A 134 10.15 -7.29 17.18
C TYR A 134 9.65 -7.97 18.47
N ARG A 135 9.91 -7.35 19.62
CA ARG A 135 9.56 -7.89 20.96
C ARG A 135 8.06 -8.16 21.12
N ASN A 136 7.22 -7.36 20.46
CA ASN A 136 5.76 -7.42 20.61
C ASN A 136 5.08 -8.07 19.40
N ASN A 137 5.80 -8.19 18.28
CA ASN A 137 5.32 -8.76 17.03
C ASN A 137 6.35 -9.73 16.45
N PRO A 138 6.74 -10.80 17.18
CA PRO A 138 7.81 -11.70 16.76
C PRO A 138 7.47 -12.48 15.48
N ASP A 139 6.18 -12.59 15.12
CA ASP A 139 5.70 -13.35 13.96
C ASP A 139 5.90 -12.64 12.61
N LYS A 140 6.31 -11.36 12.59
CA LYS A 140 6.66 -10.65 11.34
C LYS A 140 7.96 -11.26 10.74
N PRO A 141 8.24 -11.07 9.43
CA PRO A 141 9.36 -11.70 8.74
C PRO A 141 10.73 -11.06 9.05
N TRP A 142 11.04 -10.83 10.33
CA TRP A 142 12.25 -10.13 10.77
C TRP A 142 13.55 -10.80 10.32
N ASP A 143 13.59 -12.14 10.25
CA ASP A 143 14.75 -12.90 9.81
C ASP A 143 15.00 -12.73 8.31
N GLU A 144 13.93 -12.63 7.51
CA GLU A 144 14.02 -12.41 6.07
C GLU A 144 14.48 -10.98 5.77
N VAL A 145 14.06 -10.02 6.59
CA VAL A 145 14.42 -8.60 6.45
C VAL A 145 15.84 -8.34 6.98
N TYR A 146 16.10 -8.61 8.26
CA TYR A 146 17.34 -8.21 8.93
C TYR A 146 18.43 -9.30 8.96
N GLY A 147 18.10 -10.53 8.56
CA GLY A 147 18.95 -11.69 8.68
C GLY A 147 18.80 -12.39 10.04
N ASP A 148 19.14 -13.68 10.06
CA ASP A 148 19.22 -14.45 11.29
C ASP A 148 20.48 -14.09 12.10
N THR A 149 20.33 -13.83 13.40
CA THR A 149 21.45 -13.49 14.29
C THR A 149 21.31 -14.21 15.61
N GLU A 150 22.42 -14.71 16.15
CA GLU A 150 22.43 -15.51 17.38
C GLU A 150 21.93 -14.76 18.65
N THR A 151 21.82 -13.42 18.61
CA THR A 151 21.46 -12.62 19.80
C THR A 151 20.29 -11.67 19.61
N ASP A 152 19.68 -11.61 18.41
CA ASP A 152 18.58 -10.73 18.00
C ASP A 152 18.66 -9.25 18.42
N ARG A 153 19.83 -8.79 18.86
CA ARG A 153 20.05 -7.42 19.37
C ARG A 153 19.64 -6.37 18.36
N LYS A 154 19.90 -6.64 17.07
CA LYS A 154 19.47 -5.77 15.98
C LYS A 154 17.97 -5.82 15.76
N LYS A 155 17.26 -6.92 15.94
CA LYS A 155 15.80 -6.94 15.76
C LYS A 155 15.09 -6.28 16.93
N ASN A 156 15.63 -6.46 18.13
CA ASN A 156 15.06 -6.01 19.40
C ASN A 156 14.84 -4.49 19.54
N GLY A 157 15.52 -3.66 18.75
CA GLY A 157 15.34 -2.21 18.73
C GLY A 157 14.81 -1.65 17.39
N GLU A 158 14.47 -2.53 16.45
CA GLU A 158 13.85 -2.13 15.19
C GLU A 158 12.33 -2.07 15.34
N ALA A 159 11.74 -1.25 14.46
CA ALA A 159 10.31 -1.08 14.34
C ALA A 159 9.87 -1.36 12.90
N PHE A 160 8.61 -1.77 12.75
CA PHE A 160 7.90 -1.71 11.49
C PHE A 160 6.71 -0.76 11.60
N VAL A 161 6.26 -0.23 10.46
CA VAL A 161 5.05 0.57 10.33
C VAL A 161 4.21 -0.05 9.22
N THR A 162 2.98 -0.42 9.53
CA THR A 162 2.03 -0.87 8.51
C THR A 162 1.36 0.36 7.90
N VAL A 163 1.44 0.47 6.58
CA VAL A 163 0.80 1.52 5.79
C VAL A 163 -0.14 0.90 4.77
N GLU A 164 -1.20 1.63 4.44
CA GLU A 164 -2.19 1.22 3.44
C GLU A 164 -2.45 2.37 2.47
N ASN A 165 -2.57 2.06 1.18
CA ASN A 165 -3.06 3.01 0.20
C ASN A 165 -4.56 2.77 -0.05
N VAL A 166 -5.41 3.61 0.52
CA VAL A 166 -6.87 3.55 0.30
C VAL A 166 -7.30 4.37 -0.92
N GLY A 167 -6.36 5.05 -1.57
CA GLY A 167 -6.58 5.85 -2.77
C GLY A 167 -6.61 5.02 -4.05
N SER A 168 -6.93 5.68 -5.17
CA SER A 168 -7.00 5.08 -6.51
C SER A 168 -5.69 5.19 -7.30
N GLY A 169 -4.76 6.04 -6.85
CA GLY A 169 -3.45 6.23 -7.45
C GLY A 169 -2.32 5.58 -6.64
N PRO A 170 -1.23 5.16 -7.29
CA PRO A 170 -0.08 4.58 -6.61
C PRO A 170 0.79 5.67 -5.97
N ASP A 171 1.47 5.36 -4.87
CA ASP A 171 2.47 6.25 -4.30
C ASP A 171 3.78 5.49 -4.04
N ALA A 172 4.83 6.22 -3.65
CA ALA A 172 6.03 5.64 -3.08
C ALA A 172 6.36 6.34 -1.76
N VAL A 173 6.52 5.56 -0.70
CA VAL A 173 7.11 6.04 0.55
C VAL A 173 8.60 6.23 0.34
N VAL A 174 9.10 7.42 0.69
CA VAL A 174 10.51 7.82 0.53
C VAL A 174 11.18 8.12 1.87
N GLU A 175 10.41 8.35 2.93
CA GLU A 175 10.94 8.59 4.26
C GLU A 175 10.06 7.96 5.35
N LEU A 176 10.72 7.39 6.36
CA LEU A 176 10.14 6.82 7.57
C LEU A 176 10.91 7.33 8.79
N LEU A 177 10.21 8.10 9.63
CA LEU A 177 10.78 8.82 10.77
C LEU A 177 10.08 8.44 12.06
N PHE A 178 10.87 8.37 13.14
CA PHE A 178 10.39 8.20 14.51
C PHE A 178 10.95 9.34 15.36
N SER A 179 10.07 10.12 15.98
CA SER A 179 10.44 11.30 16.78
C SER A 179 9.65 11.33 18.09
N GLY A 180 10.10 12.18 19.03
CA GLY A 180 9.51 12.25 20.37
C GLY A 180 10.19 11.28 21.32
N ASP A 181 9.40 10.68 22.21
CA ASP A 181 9.87 9.89 23.35
C ASP A 181 10.28 8.45 22.97
N VAL A 182 11.10 8.31 21.92
CA VAL A 182 11.79 7.05 21.56
C VAL A 182 13.23 7.05 22.11
N PRO A 183 13.86 5.88 22.33
CA PRO A 183 15.24 5.80 22.79
C PRO A 183 16.27 6.44 21.85
N ASN A 184 16.05 6.33 20.54
CA ASN A 184 16.97 6.80 19.52
C ASN A 184 16.23 7.59 18.43
N PRO A 185 15.81 8.84 18.72
CA PRO A 185 15.17 9.69 17.73
C PRO A 185 16.19 10.13 16.69
N ILE A 186 15.88 9.95 15.40
CA ILE A 186 16.73 10.36 14.29
C ILE A 186 15.91 11.21 13.32
N GLU A 187 16.29 12.48 13.18
CA GLU A 187 15.61 13.45 12.30
C GLU A 187 15.93 13.25 10.82
N ASP A 188 17.14 12.76 10.49
CA ASP A 188 17.60 12.55 9.11
C ASP A 188 18.25 11.15 9.00
N PRO A 189 17.43 10.08 8.97
CA PRO A 189 17.93 8.72 8.91
C PRO A 189 18.50 8.43 7.52
N ARG A 190 19.62 7.69 7.49
CA ARG A 190 20.26 7.30 6.23
C ARG A 190 19.27 6.51 5.34
N GLY A 191 19.22 6.86 4.06
CA GLY A 191 18.33 6.19 3.10
C GLY A 191 16.85 6.39 3.41
N GLY A 192 16.49 7.51 4.06
CA GLY A 192 15.11 7.81 4.43
C GLY A 192 14.58 6.95 5.57
N GLY A 193 15.42 6.20 6.29
CA GLY A 193 14.98 5.38 7.44
C GLY A 193 14.21 4.12 7.08
N ILE A 194 14.10 3.80 5.78
CA ILE A 194 13.50 2.55 5.29
C ILE A 194 14.62 1.51 5.14
N TYR A 195 14.35 0.28 5.54
CA TYR A 195 15.30 -0.80 5.44
C TYR A 195 15.41 -1.37 4.03
N GLY A 196 16.63 -1.45 3.51
CA GLY A 196 16.95 -2.17 2.28
C GLY A 196 16.43 -1.51 1.00
N ALA A 197 15.76 -0.36 1.09
CA ALA A 197 15.18 0.35 -0.04
C ALA A 197 15.29 1.86 0.15
N GLU A 198 15.50 2.60 -0.95
CA GLU A 198 15.43 4.08 -0.96
C GLU A 198 13.99 4.58 -1.09
N GLN A 199 13.10 3.71 -1.56
CA GLN A 199 11.67 3.98 -1.69
C GLN A 199 10.90 2.66 -1.74
N VAL A 200 9.63 2.68 -1.33
CA VAL A 200 8.73 1.54 -1.41
C VAL A 200 7.45 1.98 -2.10
N VAL A 201 7.13 1.37 -3.25
CA VAL A 201 5.89 1.65 -3.98
C VAL A 201 4.73 0.98 -3.25
N ILE A 202 3.60 1.68 -3.16
CA ILE A 202 2.34 1.20 -2.59
C ILE A 202 1.25 1.39 -3.64
N ALA A 203 0.83 0.29 -4.25
CA ALA A 203 -0.24 0.27 -5.23
C ALA A 203 -1.61 0.61 -4.58
N PRO A 204 -2.61 1.02 -5.37
CA PRO A 204 -3.98 1.19 -4.88
C PRO A 204 -4.50 -0.07 -4.19
N GLY A 205 -5.04 0.08 -2.98
CA GLY A 205 -5.55 -1.02 -2.14
C GLY A 205 -4.48 -1.92 -1.54
N GLU A 206 -3.18 -1.59 -1.67
CA GLU A 206 -2.10 -2.36 -1.08
C GLU A 206 -1.85 -1.96 0.37
N THR A 207 -1.60 -2.97 1.21
CA THR A 207 -1.12 -2.81 2.59
C THR A 207 0.26 -3.42 2.70
N ILE A 208 1.23 -2.69 3.25
CA ILE A 208 2.62 -3.13 3.37
C ILE A 208 3.22 -2.75 4.73
N ASP A 209 4.12 -3.60 5.22
CA ASP A 209 4.97 -3.29 6.36
C ASP A 209 6.28 -2.63 5.91
N LEU A 210 6.49 -1.39 6.35
CA LEU A 210 7.76 -0.67 6.20
C LEU A 210 8.64 -1.00 7.39
N PHE A 211 9.79 -1.61 7.14
CA PHE A 211 10.78 -1.90 8.17
C PHE A 211 11.76 -0.75 8.33
N SER A 212 12.04 -0.36 9.56
CA SER A 212 12.96 0.74 9.87
C SER A 212 14.42 0.33 9.65
N SER A 213 15.26 1.28 9.26
CA SER A 213 16.72 1.16 9.29
C SER A 213 17.38 2.11 10.29
N SER A 214 16.58 2.84 11.09
CA SER A 214 17.04 3.86 12.02
C SER A 214 17.20 3.35 13.45
N PHE A 215 16.78 2.11 13.75
CA PHE A 215 16.89 1.50 15.07
C PHE A 215 16.27 2.37 16.20
N PRO A 216 15.00 2.82 16.06
CA PRO A 216 14.41 3.85 16.91
C PRO A 216 14.22 3.42 18.37
N PHE A 217 14.02 2.12 18.62
CA PHE A 217 13.88 1.53 19.96
C PHE A 217 15.16 0.81 20.41
N GLY A 218 16.29 1.22 19.85
CA GLY A 218 17.61 0.72 20.15
C GLY A 218 18.17 1.21 21.47
N THR A 219 19.50 1.37 21.52
CA THR A 219 20.18 1.98 22.65
C THR A 219 19.73 3.43 22.83
N GLU A 220 19.43 3.80 24.07
CA GLU A 220 19.07 5.17 24.43
C GLU A 220 20.21 6.15 24.11
N THR A 221 19.84 7.26 23.48
CA THR A 221 20.73 8.39 23.17
C THR A 221 20.51 9.54 24.17
N GLU A 222 21.38 10.55 24.18
CA GLU A 222 21.28 11.70 25.11
C GLU A 222 19.92 12.42 25.07
N ASN A 223 19.27 12.44 23.90
CA ASN A 223 17.98 13.08 23.68
C ASN A 223 16.80 12.09 23.68
N GLY A 224 17.07 10.82 23.90
CA GLY A 224 16.07 9.76 23.86
C GLY A 224 15.39 9.55 25.20
N MET A 225 14.26 8.85 25.16
CA MET A 225 13.61 8.31 26.34
C MET A 225 13.83 6.81 26.38
N GLY A 226 14.58 6.33 27.38
CA GLY A 226 14.83 4.91 27.57
C GLY A 226 14.07 4.28 28.73
N CYS A 227 14.52 3.07 29.06
CA CYS A 227 13.92 2.23 30.08
C CYS A 227 14.26 2.69 31.49
N SER A 228 13.33 2.48 32.41
CA SER A 228 13.52 2.67 33.85
C SER A 228 12.88 1.51 34.61
N PRO A 229 13.51 1.00 35.69
CA PRO A 229 12.90 0.00 36.56
C PRO A 229 11.57 0.46 37.18
N ASP A 230 11.45 1.76 37.47
CA ASP A 230 10.24 2.37 38.03
C ASP A 230 9.18 2.69 36.94
N GLY A 231 9.52 2.46 35.68
CA GLY A 231 8.71 2.79 34.52
C GLY A 231 8.96 4.20 34.00
N ASN A 232 8.76 4.38 32.69
CA ASN A 232 8.76 5.66 32.00
C ASN A 232 7.65 5.67 30.95
N SER A 233 7.06 6.83 30.69
CA SER A 233 5.96 6.95 29.73
C SER A 233 6.08 8.24 28.96
N GLY A 234 5.76 8.18 27.67
CA GLY A 234 5.84 9.32 26.78
C GLY A 234 4.94 9.17 25.57
N GLN A 235 5.16 10.04 24.60
CA GLN A 235 4.53 10.01 23.30
C GLN A 235 5.58 10.11 22.22
N PHE A 236 5.43 9.29 21.18
CA PHE A 236 6.22 9.40 19.97
C PHE A 236 5.33 9.54 18.75
N THR A 237 5.92 10.05 17.68
CA THR A 237 5.25 10.24 16.38
C THR A 237 5.99 9.48 15.31
N VAL A 238 5.24 8.70 14.53
CA VAL A 238 5.69 8.13 13.27
C VAL A 238 5.34 9.12 12.17
N THR A 239 6.29 9.44 11.30
CA THR A 239 6.04 10.23 10.08
C THR A 239 6.48 9.43 8.86
N VAL A 240 5.59 9.39 7.86
CA VAL A 240 5.80 8.78 6.55
C VAL A 240 5.74 9.89 5.51
N GLU A 241 6.82 10.09 4.74
CA GLU A 241 6.84 10.99 3.59
C GLU A 241 6.64 10.17 2.31
N THR A 242 5.75 10.65 1.44
CA THR A 242 5.46 10.02 0.15
C THR A 242 5.90 10.90 -0.99
N ARG A 243 6.09 10.29 -2.17
CA ARG A 243 6.62 10.97 -3.34
C ARG A 243 5.58 11.84 -4.02
N VAL A 244 4.35 11.34 -4.18
CA VAL A 244 3.31 12.09 -4.88
C VAL A 244 2.91 13.27 -3.99
N GLU A 245 3.05 14.49 -4.54
CA GLU A 245 2.86 15.78 -3.85
C GLU A 245 3.79 16.05 -2.65
N GLY A 246 4.69 15.14 -2.27
CA GLY A 246 5.52 15.31 -1.08
C GLY A 246 4.71 15.26 0.21
N ASN A 247 3.64 14.46 0.23
CA ASN A 247 2.74 14.38 1.39
C ASN A 247 3.47 13.79 2.60
N ARG A 248 3.23 14.40 3.77
CA ARG A 248 3.72 13.90 5.07
C ARG A 248 2.55 13.46 5.92
N ILE A 249 2.44 12.16 6.16
CA ILE A 249 1.44 11.55 7.04
C ILE A 249 2.09 11.26 8.38
N SER A 250 1.45 11.66 9.47
CA SER A 250 1.96 11.42 10.81
C SER A 250 0.89 10.84 11.71
N LYS A 251 1.31 9.93 12.60
CA LYS A 251 0.44 9.34 13.62
C LYS A 251 1.21 9.26 14.94
N SER A 252 0.55 9.67 16.03
CA SER A 252 1.15 9.70 17.37
C SER A 252 0.68 8.52 18.20
N TYR A 253 1.56 8.05 19.07
CA TYR A 253 1.36 6.87 19.89
C TYR A 253 1.88 7.14 21.30
N GLU A 254 1.15 6.64 22.30
CA GLU A 254 1.67 6.55 23.65
C GLU A 254 2.63 5.38 23.74
N VAL A 255 3.70 5.55 24.52
CA VAL A 255 4.70 4.52 24.78
C VAL A 255 5.01 4.42 26.26
N GLN A 256 5.19 3.20 26.73
CA GLN A 256 5.61 2.90 28.10
C GLN A 256 6.83 1.97 28.06
N TYR A 257 7.82 2.31 28.88
CA TYR A 257 9.07 1.56 29.05
C TYR A 257 9.17 1.09 30.49
N SER A 258 9.43 -0.19 30.74
CA SER A 258 9.54 -0.71 32.10
C SER A 258 10.40 -1.97 32.20
N GLY A 259 10.70 -2.37 33.44
CA GLY A 259 11.25 -3.70 33.74
C GLY A 259 12.78 -3.77 33.80
N SER A 260 13.50 -2.77 33.29
CA SER A 260 14.97 -2.73 33.32
C SER A 260 15.51 -1.31 33.19
N ASP A 261 16.79 -1.12 33.53
CA ASP A 261 17.59 0.05 33.12
C ASP A 261 18.14 -0.12 31.68
N ASP A 262 18.23 -1.36 31.20
CA ASP A 262 18.80 -1.69 29.89
C ASP A 262 17.69 -1.85 28.83
N MET A 263 17.82 -1.13 27.71
CA MET A 263 16.92 -1.27 26.56
C MET A 263 16.83 -2.71 26.03
N THR A 264 17.87 -3.53 26.24
CA THR A 264 17.85 -4.95 25.82
C THR A 264 16.82 -5.77 26.60
N ASP A 265 16.58 -5.47 27.87
CA ASP A 265 15.65 -6.21 28.72
C ASP A 265 14.37 -5.40 29.03
N CYS A 266 14.20 -4.27 28.33
CA CYS A 266 13.05 -3.39 28.50
C CYS A 266 11.77 -4.01 27.92
N GLU A 267 10.71 -3.95 28.71
CA GLU A 267 9.35 -4.14 28.23
C GLU A 267 8.88 -2.81 27.64
N VAL A 268 8.47 -2.84 26.36
CA VAL A 268 7.98 -1.66 25.66
C VAL A 268 6.53 -1.92 25.27
N THR A 269 5.61 -1.05 25.68
CA THR A 269 4.21 -1.11 25.27
C THR A 269 3.86 0.12 24.45
N ILE A 270 3.20 -0.07 23.31
CA ILE A 270 2.77 1.00 22.42
C ILE A 270 1.24 0.95 22.32
N THR A 271 0.60 2.10 22.46
CA THR A 271 -0.85 2.25 22.31
C THR A 271 -1.18 3.47 21.46
N GLU A 272 -2.15 3.33 20.56
CA GLU A 272 -2.65 4.46 19.78
C GLU A 272 -3.35 5.48 20.68
N THR A 273 -3.15 6.77 20.39
CA THR A 273 -3.77 7.90 21.12
C THR A 273 -5.19 8.18 20.64
#